data_AF-A0AAX4FTP7-F1
#
_entry.id   AF-A0AAX4FTP7-F1
#
_cell.length_a   1.000
_cell.length_b   1.000
_cell.length_c   1.000
_cell.angle_alpha   90.00
_cell.angle_beta   90.00
_cell.angle_gamma   90.00
#
_symmetry.space_group_name_H-M   'P 1'
#
loop_
_entity.id
_entity.type
_entity.pdbx_description
1 polymer ?
#
loop_
_entity_poly.entity_id
_entity_poly.type
_entity_poly.pdbx_seq_one_letter_code
_entity_poly.pdbx_strand_id
1 'polypeptide(L)'
;MHPPVAARSYSEESGMVDYTELAELADTLFEASDDDDELLAEMLDTLDAETLNALISSDLLNAYQVFYYFFRETPDDLARERLQLHAASDLARGIIIKEVDIYEAVFLVEKGEPVLILTDGDTTLARFAGPEAYERIGIYIEESL
;
A
#
# COMPACT_ATOMS: atom_id res chain seq x y z
N MET A 1 -50.29 2.28 -20.76
CA MET A 1 -49.93 1.13 -19.91
C MET A 1 -48.51 0.75 -20.29
N HIS A 2 -47.52 1.32 -19.60
CA HIS A 2 -46.10 1.08 -19.87
C HIS A 2 -45.71 -0.28 -19.27
N PRO A 3 -45.00 -1.16 -19.99
CA PRO A 3 -44.32 -2.26 -19.34
C PRO A 3 -43.14 -1.71 -18.51
N PRO A 4 -42.81 -2.32 -17.36
CA PRO A 4 -41.65 -1.93 -16.57
C PRO A 4 -40.37 -2.32 -17.31
N VAL A 5 -39.39 -1.42 -17.27
CA VAL A 5 -38.03 -1.61 -17.76
C VAL A 5 -37.40 -2.75 -16.99
N ALA A 6 -37.25 -3.91 -17.63
CA ALA A 6 -36.35 -4.95 -17.16
C ALA A 6 -34.92 -4.45 -17.37
N ALA A 7 -34.31 -3.94 -16.29
CA ALA A 7 -32.88 -3.70 -16.24
C ALA A 7 -32.17 -5.05 -16.39
N ARG A 8 -31.44 -5.19 -17.50
CA ARG A 8 -30.39 -6.20 -17.67
C ARG A 8 -29.08 -5.66 -17.07
N SER A 9 -28.19 -6.60 -16.73
CA SER A 9 -26.72 -6.47 -16.49
C SER A 9 -26.37 -6.11 -15.04
N TYR A 10 -25.49 -6.81 -14.31
CA TYR A 10 -24.24 -7.54 -14.60
C TYR A 10 -24.16 -8.81 -13.71
N SER A 11 -23.85 -10.02 -14.21
CA SER A 11 -22.55 -10.61 -14.57
C SER A 11 -21.63 -10.96 -13.38
N GLU A 12 -21.48 -12.29 -13.15
CA GLU A 12 -20.26 -12.99 -12.70
C GLU A 12 -19.81 -12.87 -11.22
N GLU A 13 -20.55 -13.49 -10.29
CA GLU A 13 -20.02 -13.84 -8.96
C GLU A 13 -19.08 -15.07 -9.04
N SER A 14 -17.79 -14.80 -9.22
CA SER A 14 -16.71 -15.69 -8.77
C SER A 14 -15.45 -14.85 -8.54
N GLY A 15 -15.19 -14.52 -7.27
CA GLY A 15 -13.84 -14.23 -6.76
C GLY A 15 -13.28 -12.84 -6.99
N MET A 16 -14.07 -11.78 -6.85
CA MET A 16 -13.53 -10.41 -6.77
C MET A 16 -14.34 -9.66 -5.73
N VAL A 17 -13.72 -9.34 -4.59
CA VAL A 17 -14.35 -8.57 -3.52
C VAL A 17 -14.94 -7.29 -4.11
N ASP A 18 -16.23 -7.04 -3.90
CA ASP A 18 -16.90 -5.87 -4.48
C ASP A 18 -16.28 -4.58 -3.91
N TYR A 19 -16.09 -3.57 -4.76
CA TYR A 19 -15.51 -2.30 -4.32
C TYR A 19 -16.37 -1.64 -3.22
N THR A 20 -17.68 -1.84 -3.24
CA THR A 20 -18.60 -1.34 -2.19
C THR A 20 -18.29 -2.02 -0.86
N GLU A 21 -18.11 -3.34 -0.87
CA GLU A 21 -17.77 -4.10 0.34
C GLU A 21 -16.37 -3.74 0.87
N LEU A 22 -15.41 -3.50 -0.02
CA LEU A 22 -14.08 -3.00 0.36
C LEU A 22 -14.14 -1.62 1.00
N ALA A 23 -14.97 -0.71 0.45
CA ALA A 23 -15.13 0.63 0.99
C ALA A 23 -15.80 0.59 2.37
N GLU A 24 -16.87 -0.19 2.54
CA GLU A 24 -17.51 -0.39 3.84
C GLU A 24 -16.55 -1.03 4.86
N LEU A 25 -15.71 -1.97 4.42
CA LEU A 25 -14.69 -2.57 5.26
C LEU A 25 -13.64 -1.53 5.67
N ALA A 26 -13.12 -0.74 4.73
CA ALA A 26 -12.15 0.32 5.02
C ALA A 26 -12.71 1.33 6.02
N ASP A 27 -13.94 1.81 5.82
CA ASP A 27 -14.61 2.72 6.76
C ASP A 27 -14.76 2.10 8.15
N THR A 28 -15.12 0.81 8.22
CA THR A 28 -15.23 0.09 9.49
C THR A 28 -13.87 -0.04 10.20
N LEU A 29 -12.80 -0.32 9.45
CA LEU A 29 -11.45 -0.41 9.98
C LEU A 29 -10.98 0.93 10.54
N PHE A 30 -11.24 2.03 9.82
CA PHE A 30 -10.90 3.38 10.27
C PHE A 30 -11.69 3.80 11.51
N GLU A 31 -12.99 3.51 11.56
CA GLU A 31 -13.80 3.79 12.75
C GLU A 31 -13.34 2.96 13.95
N ALA A 32 -12.99 1.69 13.74
CA ALA A 32 -12.51 0.81 14.80
C ALA A 32 -11.10 1.18 15.28
N SER A 33 -10.25 1.71 14.39
CA SER A 33 -8.88 2.08 14.71
C SER A 33 -8.76 3.46 15.34
N ASP A 34 -9.80 4.29 15.34
CA ASP A 34 -9.78 5.68 15.84
C ASP A 34 -8.63 6.49 15.23
N ASP A 35 -8.41 6.33 13.92
CA ASP A 35 -7.28 6.91 13.17
C ASP A 35 -5.87 6.49 13.67
N ASP A 36 -5.76 5.41 14.46
CA ASP A 36 -4.48 4.85 14.91
C ASP A 36 -3.90 3.86 13.88
N ASP A 37 -2.72 4.17 13.36
CA ASP A 37 -2.02 3.36 12.35
C ASP A 37 -1.62 1.96 12.88
N GLU A 38 -1.29 1.86 14.17
CA GLU A 38 -0.89 0.60 14.80
C GLU A 38 -2.07 -0.35 14.86
N LEU A 39 -3.21 0.15 15.36
CA LEU A 39 -4.45 -0.61 15.44
C LEU A 39 -4.97 -0.99 14.05
N LEU A 40 -4.96 -0.05 13.09
CA LEU A 40 -5.35 -0.33 11.71
C LEU A 40 -4.53 -1.48 11.14
N ALA A 41 -3.22 -1.43 11.31
CA ALA A 41 -2.34 -2.46 10.81
C ALA A 41 -2.56 -3.82 11.52
N GLU A 42 -2.83 -3.83 12.84
CA GLU A 42 -3.25 -5.07 13.54
C GLU A 42 -4.55 -5.64 12.96
N MET A 43 -5.53 -4.80 12.64
CA MET A 43 -6.78 -5.26 12.03
C MET A 43 -6.58 -5.79 10.61
N LEU A 44 -5.72 -5.14 9.81
CA LEU A 44 -5.35 -5.62 8.48
C LEU A 44 -4.72 -7.03 8.52
N ASP A 45 -3.98 -7.37 9.58
CA ASP A 45 -3.38 -8.71 9.78
C ASP A 45 -4.45 -9.80 9.96
N THR A 46 -5.64 -9.43 10.44
CA THR A 46 -6.77 -10.36 10.63
C THR A 46 -7.53 -10.66 9.34
N LEU A 47 -7.29 -9.89 8.27
CA LEU A 47 -7.97 -10.05 7.00
C LEU A 47 -7.36 -11.19 6.18
N ASP A 48 -8.20 -11.84 5.39
CA ASP A 48 -7.73 -12.79 4.38
C ASP A 48 -6.86 -12.10 3.33
N ALA A 49 -5.85 -12.82 2.82
CA ALA A 49 -4.89 -12.30 1.86
C ALA A 49 -5.53 -11.72 0.59
N GLU A 50 -6.69 -12.23 0.16
CA GLU A 50 -7.42 -11.70 -1.00
C GLU A 50 -7.97 -10.29 -0.72
N THR A 51 -8.66 -10.12 0.40
CA THR A 51 -9.23 -8.85 0.86
C THR A 51 -8.14 -7.82 1.14
N LEU A 52 -7.08 -8.23 1.82
CA LEU A 52 -5.92 -7.38 2.07
C LEU A 52 -5.31 -6.89 0.77
N ASN A 53 -5.06 -7.79 -0.19
CA ASN A 53 -4.50 -7.42 -1.49
C ASN A 53 -5.41 -6.46 -2.26
N ALA A 54 -6.72 -6.64 -2.16
CA ALA A 54 -7.68 -5.74 -2.79
C ALA A 54 -7.65 -4.34 -2.14
N LEU A 55 -7.57 -4.26 -0.81
CA LEU A 55 -7.44 -2.99 -0.07
C LEU A 55 -6.14 -2.24 -0.43
N ILE A 56 -4.98 -2.90 -0.35
CA ILE A 56 -3.68 -2.27 -0.64
C ILE A 56 -3.50 -1.92 -2.13
N SER A 57 -4.31 -2.51 -3.02
CA SER A 57 -4.33 -2.16 -4.45
C SER A 57 -5.39 -1.12 -4.80
N SER A 58 -6.19 -0.68 -3.82
CA SER A 58 -7.27 0.30 -3.99
C SER A 58 -6.85 1.71 -3.57
N ASP A 59 -7.71 2.68 -3.81
CA ASP A 59 -7.55 4.07 -3.36
C ASP A 59 -8.12 4.32 -1.94
N LEU A 60 -8.54 3.26 -1.23
CA LEU A 60 -9.18 3.36 0.08
C LEU A 60 -8.18 3.59 1.22
N LEU A 61 -6.99 3.01 1.08
CA LEU A 61 -5.86 3.24 1.98
C LEU A 61 -4.89 4.24 1.34
N ASN A 62 -4.17 4.97 2.18
CA ASN A 62 -3.00 5.72 1.72
C ASN A 62 -1.74 4.85 1.73
N ALA A 63 -0.71 5.26 1.00
CA ALA A 63 0.53 4.49 0.89
C ALA A 63 1.27 4.37 2.24
N TYR A 64 1.05 5.32 3.16
CA TYR A 64 1.67 5.30 4.49
C TYR A 64 1.07 4.21 5.38
N GLN A 65 -0.24 4.00 5.35
CA GLN A 65 -0.91 2.93 6.09
C GLN A 65 -0.43 1.56 5.61
N VAL A 66 -0.26 1.40 4.30
CA VAL A 66 0.31 0.16 3.72
C VAL A 66 1.77 -0.01 4.11
N PHE A 67 2.56 1.07 4.10
CA PHE A 67 3.94 1.05 4.57
C PHE A 67 4.00 0.60 6.04
N TYR A 68 3.22 1.23 6.92
CA TYR A 68 3.19 0.90 8.34
C TYR A 68 2.72 -0.54 8.58
N TYR A 69 1.72 -1.00 7.82
CA TYR A 69 1.26 -2.39 7.88
C TYR A 69 2.40 -3.40 7.63
N PHE A 70 3.20 -3.18 6.59
CA PHE A 70 4.27 -4.10 6.21
C PHE A 70 5.51 -4.03 7.08
N PHE A 71 5.94 -2.82 7.45
CA PHE A 71 7.21 -2.62 8.16
C PHE A 71 7.03 -2.50 9.68
N ARG A 72 5.84 -2.12 10.15
CA ARG A 72 5.58 -1.75 11.56
C ARG A 72 6.56 -0.71 12.09
N GLU A 73 7.03 0.14 11.19
CA GLU A 73 8.01 1.18 11.43
C GLU A 73 7.49 2.53 10.95
N THR A 74 8.00 3.58 11.59
CA THR A 74 7.74 4.95 11.20
C THR A 74 8.87 5.45 10.31
N PRO A 75 8.58 5.85 9.05
CA PRO A 75 9.59 6.44 8.20
C PRO A 75 9.89 7.89 8.61
N ASP A 76 10.95 8.48 8.03
CA ASP A 76 11.29 9.90 8.18
C ASP A 76 10.08 10.81 7.87
N ASP A 77 9.97 11.99 8.49
CA ASP A 77 8.81 12.88 8.32
C ASP A 77 8.50 13.18 6.85
N LEU A 78 9.51 13.47 6.04
CA LEU A 78 9.36 13.73 4.60
C LEU A 78 8.80 12.51 3.84
N ALA A 79 9.26 11.31 4.21
CA ALA A 79 8.78 10.07 3.61
C ALA A 79 7.33 9.81 4.01
N ARG A 80 6.99 10.02 5.29
CA ARG A 80 5.62 9.93 5.80
C ARG A 80 4.70 10.90 5.06
N GLU A 81 5.07 12.17 4.94
CA GLU A 81 4.27 13.17 4.24
C GLU A 81 3.99 12.75 2.79
N ARG A 82 5.01 12.29 2.06
CA ARG A 82 4.84 11.78 0.69
C ARG A 82 3.89 10.60 0.64
N LEU A 83 4.08 9.61 1.50
CA LEU A 83 3.24 8.41 1.52
C LEU A 83 1.78 8.73 1.90
N GLN A 84 1.54 9.72 2.77
CA GLN A 84 0.20 10.18 3.12
C GLN A 84 -0.50 10.94 1.97
N LEU A 85 0.26 11.56 1.06
CA LEU A 85 -0.28 12.26 -0.11
C LEU A 85 -0.66 11.32 -1.27
N HIS A 86 -0.23 10.07 -1.21
CA HIS A 86 -0.44 9.07 -2.25
C HIS A 86 -1.39 7.97 -1.80
N ALA A 87 -2.18 7.46 -2.75
CA ALA A 87 -3.04 6.32 -2.53
C ALA A 87 -2.21 5.03 -2.47
N ALA A 88 -2.74 4.00 -1.80
CA ALA A 88 -2.13 2.68 -1.79
C ALA A 88 -1.98 2.10 -3.21
N SER A 89 -2.96 2.36 -4.09
CA SER A 89 -2.89 1.99 -5.52
C SER A 89 -1.66 2.54 -6.26
N ASP A 90 -1.12 3.70 -5.85
CA ASP A 90 0.09 4.29 -6.45
C ASP A 90 1.35 3.44 -6.15
N LEU A 91 1.32 2.60 -5.10
CA LEU A 91 2.41 1.67 -4.78
C LEU A 91 2.63 0.63 -5.88
N ALA A 92 1.66 0.39 -6.76
CA ALA A 92 1.86 -0.45 -7.94
C ALA A 92 2.84 0.17 -8.97
N ARG A 93 2.99 1.50 -8.95
CA ARG A 93 3.95 2.26 -9.78
C ARG A 93 5.24 2.59 -9.04
N GLY A 94 5.17 2.60 -7.72
CA GLY A 94 6.26 2.95 -6.83
C GLY A 94 6.27 4.43 -6.47
N ILE A 95 6.56 4.71 -5.20
CA ILE A 95 6.60 6.05 -4.61
C ILE A 95 7.99 6.29 -4.07
N ILE A 96 8.59 7.42 -4.44
CA ILE A 96 9.89 7.83 -3.89
C ILE A 96 9.69 8.24 -2.43
N ILE A 97 10.30 7.49 -1.52
CA ILE A 97 10.21 7.76 -0.08
C ILE A 97 11.42 8.56 0.41
N LYS A 98 12.59 8.39 -0.21
CA LYS A 98 13.84 9.04 0.21
C LYS A 98 14.73 9.35 -0.98
N GLU A 99 15.38 10.50 -0.96
CA GLU A 99 16.38 10.91 -1.95
C GLU A 99 17.73 10.98 -1.23
N VAL A 100 18.76 10.38 -1.82
CA VAL A 100 20.12 10.30 -1.28
C VAL A 100 21.12 10.55 -2.40
N ASP A 101 21.69 11.76 -2.42
CA ASP A 101 22.62 12.22 -3.46
C ASP A 101 22.01 12.09 -4.88
N ILE A 102 22.55 11.22 -5.73
CA ILE A 102 21.99 10.89 -7.07
C ILE A 102 20.99 9.73 -7.06
N TYR A 103 20.75 9.10 -5.91
CA TYR A 103 19.90 7.92 -5.79
C TYR A 103 18.56 8.24 -5.11
N GLU A 104 17.56 7.44 -5.42
CA GLU A 104 16.20 7.54 -4.91
C GLU A 104 15.78 6.16 -4.39
N ALA A 105 15.28 6.12 -3.16
CA ALA A 105 14.65 4.96 -2.57
C ALA A 105 13.15 4.99 -2.90
N VAL A 106 12.71 3.98 -3.65
CA VAL A 106 11.35 3.82 -4.15
C VAL A 106 10.69 2.66 -3.42
N PHE A 107 9.56 2.94 -2.78
CA PHE A 107 8.68 1.94 -2.16
C PHE A 107 7.57 1.55 -3.13
N LEU A 108 7.41 0.24 -3.34
CA LEU A 108 6.37 -0.32 -4.18
C LEU A 108 5.87 -1.64 -3.58
N VAL A 109 4.69 -2.08 -4.00
CA VAL A 109 4.13 -3.37 -3.61
C VAL A 109 3.99 -4.23 -4.86
N GLU A 110 4.67 -5.39 -4.86
CA GLU A 110 4.61 -6.34 -5.95
C GLU A 110 4.01 -7.66 -5.44
N LYS A 111 2.90 -8.09 -6.05
CA LYS A 111 2.22 -9.36 -5.71
C LYS A 111 1.85 -9.48 -4.22
N GLY A 112 1.54 -8.36 -3.58
CA GLY A 112 1.19 -8.31 -2.15
C GLY A 112 2.40 -8.31 -1.21
N GLU A 113 3.62 -8.22 -1.74
CA GLU A 113 4.84 -8.10 -0.95
C GLU A 113 5.42 -6.68 -1.03
N PRO A 114 5.90 -6.12 0.09
CA PRO A 114 6.56 -4.82 0.09
C PRO A 114 7.94 -4.95 -0.55
N VAL A 115 8.29 -4.02 -1.43
CA VAL A 115 9.57 -3.97 -2.12
C VAL A 115 10.13 -2.55 -2.03
N LEU A 116 11.42 -2.47 -1.75
CA LEU A 116 12.18 -1.22 -1.74
C LEU A 116 13.33 -1.31 -2.72
N ILE A 117 13.43 -0.29 -3.58
CA ILE A 117 14.42 -0.21 -4.64
C ILE A 117 15.23 1.05 -4.44
N LEU A 118 16.56 0.95 -4.49
CA LEU A 118 17.46 2.10 -4.60
C LEU A 118 17.89 2.23 -6.06
N THR A 119 17.62 3.36 -6.69
CA THR A 119 17.91 3.59 -8.12
C THR A 119 18.34 5.02 -8.39
N ASP A 120 19.16 5.25 -9.41
CA ASP A 120 19.47 6.59 -9.94
C ASP A 120 18.53 6.99 -11.10
N GLY A 121 17.40 6.29 -11.28
CA GLY A 121 16.48 6.46 -12.40
C GLY A 121 16.85 5.66 -13.66
N ASP A 122 18.14 5.35 -13.86
CA ASP A 122 18.64 4.55 -14.97
C ASP A 122 18.97 3.11 -14.55
N THR A 123 19.60 2.92 -13.38
CA THR A 123 20.04 1.62 -12.88
C THR A 123 19.51 1.36 -11.48
N THR A 124 19.04 0.13 -11.25
CA THR A 124 18.76 -0.35 -9.89
C THR A 124 20.06 -0.72 -9.19
N LEU A 125 20.44 0.03 -8.16
CA LEU A 125 21.60 -0.23 -7.33
C LEU A 125 21.34 -1.38 -6.35
N ALA A 126 20.18 -1.36 -5.70
CA ALA A 126 19.77 -2.38 -4.74
C ALA A 126 18.25 -2.60 -4.76
N ARG A 127 17.82 -3.82 -4.45
CA ARG A 127 16.41 -4.19 -4.31
C ARG A 127 16.24 -5.12 -3.11
N PHE A 128 15.35 -4.75 -2.21
CA PHE A 128 15.00 -5.51 -1.02
C PHE A 128 13.49 -5.77 -1.01
N ALA A 129 13.08 -6.93 -0.53
CA ALA A 129 11.67 -7.32 -0.44
C ALA A 129 11.39 -7.96 0.92
N GLY A 130 10.14 -7.84 1.38
CA GLY A 130 9.68 -8.37 2.66
C GLY A 130 9.72 -7.35 3.80
N PRO A 131 9.33 -7.77 5.02
CA PRO A 131 9.14 -6.87 6.17
C PRO A 131 10.44 -6.23 6.67
N GLU A 132 11.61 -6.78 6.34
CA GLU A 132 12.91 -6.19 6.70
C GLU A 132 13.48 -5.28 5.59
N ALA A 133 12.74 -5.07 4.48
CA ALA A 133 13.29 -4.34 3.34
C ALA A 133 13.63 -2.88 3.68
N TYR A 134 12.87 -2.25 4.58
CA TYR A 134 13.06 -0.85 4.99
C TYR A 134 14.33 -0.67 5.83
N GLU A 135 14.51 -1.51 6.84
CA GLU A 135 15.75 -1.53 7.62
C GLU A 135 16.96 -1.81 6.71
N ARG A 136 16.87 -2.81 5.83
CA ARG A 136 17.98 -3.22 4.96
C ARG A 136 18.39 -2.15 3.96
N ILE A 137 17.46 -1.42 3.36
CA ILE A 137 17.81 -0.32 2.45
C ILE A 137 18.42 0.85 3.22
N GLY A 138 17.96 1.11 4.45
CA GLY A 138 18.54 2.12 5.34
C GLY A 138 20.01 1.81 5.65
N ILE A 139 20.30 0.58 6.10
CA ILE A 139 21.68 0.12 6.37
C ILE A 139 22.52 0.22 5.10
N TYR A 140 22.00 -0.23 3.95
CA TYR A 140 22.74 -0.18 2.70
C TYR A 140 23.13 1.25 2.30
N ILE A 141 22.22 2.20 2.48
CA ILE A 141 22.46 3.62 2.23
C ILE A 141 23.57 4.12 3.15
N GLU A 142 23.47 3.90 4.47
CA GLU A 142 24.46 4.39 5.44
C GLU A 142 25.85 3.77 5.27
N GLU A 143 25.95 2.52 4.81
CA GLU A 143 27.24 1.86 4.60
C GLU A 143 27.86 2.16 3.22
N SER A 144 27.05 2.51 2.22
CA SER A 144 27.51 2.61 0.83
C SER A 144 27.58 4.03 0.27
N LEU A 145 26.95 5.02 0.92
CA LEU A 145 26.86 6.42 0.50
C LEU A 145 27.31 7.37 1.62
#